data_AF-A0A7S4CBU2-F1
#
_entry.id   AF-A0A7S4CBU2-F1
#
_cell.length_a   1.000
_cell.length_b   1.000
_cell.length_c   1.000
_cell.angle_alpha   90.00
_cell.angle_beta   90.00
_cell.angle_gamma   90.00
#
_symmetry.space_group_name_H-M   'P 1'
#
loop_
_entity.id
_entity.type
_entity.pdbx_description
1 polymer ?
#
loop_
_entity_poly.entity_id
_entity_poly.type
_entity_poly.pdbx_seq_one_letter_code
_entity_poly.pdbx_strand_id
1 'polypeptide(L)'
;IWTTSAVYQPKIPELKVTDGPNGARGDKYLGREPTTCWPVGIALASTWNPDLISQVGQALAQEVHDKGAHVLLGPTVNMHRSPLNGRNSECYSEDPYLTSRIAVAYIKGLQSQGIS
;
A
#
# COMPACT_ATOMS: atom_id res chain seq x y z
N ILE A 1 -16.92 -2.08 5.71
CA ILE A 1 -17.18 -0.71 5.20
C ILE A 1 -15.84 -0.22 4.67
N TRP A 2 -15.78 0.23 3.40
CA TRP A 2 -14.54 0.62 2.70
C TRP A 2 -14.62 2.04 2.14
N THR A 3 -15.62 2.80 2.56
CA THR A 3 -15.84 4.18 2.12
C THR A 3 -15.96 5.09 3.33
N THR A 4 -15.48 6.33 3.19
CA THR A 4 -15.76 7.39 4.16
C THR A 4 -17.21 7.86 4.04
N SER A 5 -17.71 8.59 5.03
CA SER A 5 -19.03 9.21 4.94
C SER A 5 -19.00 10.42 4.00
N ALA A 6 -19.89 10.44 3.02
CA ALA A 6 -20.14 11.61 2.19
C ALA A 6 -20.83 12.73 2.99
N VAL A 7 -20.54 13.99 2.65
CA VAL A 7 -21.18 15.18 3.24
C VAL A 7 -21.87 15.98 2.14
N TYR A 8 -23.20 16.04 2.17
CA TYR A 8 -24.00 16.66 1.10
C TYR A 8 -23.80 18.17 0.96
N GLN A 9 -23.51 18.87 2.06
CA GLN A 9 -23.12 20.28 2.09
C GLN A 9 -21.87 20.41 2.96
N PRO A 10 -20.66 20.62 2.38
CA PRO A 10 -20.39 21.34 1.13
C PRO A 10 -20.12 20.47 -0.12
N LYS A 11 -20.81 19.33 -0.30
CA LYS A 11 -20.63 18.37 -1.42
C LYS A 11 -19.26 17.67 -1.42
N ILE A 12 -18.91 17.07 -0.29
CA ILE A 12 -17.71 16.22 -0.18
C ILE A 12 -18.11 14.78 -0.50
N PRO A 13 -17.56 14.17 -1.57
CA PRO A 13 -17.88 12.78 -1.92
C PRO A 13 -17.32 11.80 -0.90
N GLU A 14 -17.82 10.56 -0.94
CA GLU A 14 -17.16 9.46 -0.25
C GLU A 14 -15.80 9.16 -0.91
N LEU A 15 -14.84 8.74 -0.09
CA LEU A 15 -13.56 8.21 -0.54
C LEU A 15 -13.55 6.71 -0.28
N LYS A 16 -13.38 5.94 -1.35
CA LYS A 16 -13.15 4.50 -1.26
C LYS A 16 -11.68 4.23 -0.92
N VAL A 17 -11.46 3.37 0.07
CA VAL A 17 -10.13 2.89 0.47
C VAL A 17 -10.01 1.39 0.18
N THR A 18 -8.79 0.91 -0.02
CA THR A 18 -8.51 -0.52 -0.20
C THR A 18 -7.25 -0.91 0.55
N ASP A 19 -7.25 -2.11 1.15
CA ASP A 19 -5.98 -2.75 1.51
C ASP A 19 -5.22 -3.13 0.24
N GLY A 20 -3.90 -3.25 0.25
CA GLY A 20 -2.99 -2.92 1.34
C GLY A 20 -1.53 -2.89 0.86
N PRO A 21 -0.53 -3.19 1.71
CA PRO A 21 0.87 -2.91 1.41
C PRO A 21 1.45 -3.70 0.22
N ASN A 22 0.88 -4.85 -0.15
CA ASN A 22 1.36 -5.70 -1.24
C ASN A 22 0.30 -6.07 -2.30
N GLY A 23 -0.66 -5.18 -2.54
CA GLY A 23 -1.67 -5.35 -3.61
C GLY A 23 -3.00 -4.67 -3.27
N ALA A 24 -3.73 -4.20 -4.28
CA ALA A 24 -5.02 -3.52 -4.10
C ALA A 24 -6.19 -4.53 -4.09
N ARG A 25 -6.54 -5.01 -2.90
CA ARG A 25 -7.55 -6.07 -2.70
C ARG A 25 -8.96 -5.70 -3.19
N GLY A 26 -9.35 -4.44 -3.02
CA GLY A 26 -10.72 -3.96 -3.13
C GLY A 26 -11.56 -4.22 -1.87
N ASP A 27 -12.88 -4.11 -2.05
CA ASP A 27 -13.89 -4.11 -0.99
C ASP A 27 -14.47 -5.50 -0.65
N LYS A 28 -14.18 -6.52 -1.47
CA LYS A 28 -14.69 -7.88 -1.33
C LYS A 28 -13.57 -8.89 -1.07
N TYR A 29 -13.88 -9.88 -0.23
CA TYR A 29 -12.99 -11.03 0.00
C TYR A 29 -13.27 -12.20 -0.95
N LEU A 30 -14.53 -12.44 -1.31
CA LEU A 30 -14.97 -13.50 -2.23
C LEU A 30 -15.53 -12.89 -3.51
N GLY A 31 -15.25 -13.52 -4.66
CA GLY A 31 -15.70 -13.04 -5.98
C GLY A 31 -15.10 -11.66 -6.34
N ARG A 32 -13.89 -11.37 -5.86
CA ARG A 32 -13.19 -10.12 -6.15
C ARG A 32 -12.56 -10.18 -7.54
N GLU A 33 -12.47 -9.02 -8.18
CA GLU A 33 -11.66 -8.87 -9.38
C GLU A 33 -10.19 -9.18 -9.05
N PRO A 34 -9.49 -9.97 -9.89
CA PRO A 34 -8.07 -10.26 -9.69
C PRO A 34 -7.22 -8.99 -9.49
N THR A 35 -6.14 -9.12 -8.73
CA THR A 35 -5.15 -8.07 -8.43
C THR A 35 -3.80 -8.76 -8.31
N THR A 36 -2.72 -8.03 -8.55
CA THR A 36 -1.37 -8.58 -8.40
C THR A 36 -1.09 -8.76 -6.92
N CYS A 37 -0.64 -9.96 -6.55
CA CYS A 37 -0.05 -10.19 -5.23
C CYS A 37 1.44 -9.87 -5.32
N TRP A 38 1.81 -8.67 -4.92
CA TRP A 38 3.20 -8.22 -4.92
C TRP A 38 4.00 -8.94 -3.84
N PRO A 39 5.34 -9.05 -4.00
CA PRO A 39 6.20 -9.53 -2.93
C PRO A 39 5.94 -8.77 -1.63
N VAL A 40 5.99 -9.49 -0.51
CA VAL A 40 5.76 -8.92 0.82
C VAL A 40 6.85 -7.90 1.19
N GLY A 41 6.57 -7.03 2.16
CA GLY A 41 7.44 -5.91 2.56
C GLY A 41 8.90 -6.31 2.77
N ILE A 42 9.16 -7.41 3.51
CA ILE A 42 10.53 -7.85 3.79
C ILE A 42 11.29 -8.27 2.52
N ALA A 43 10.59 -8.87 1.55
CA ALA A 43 11.18 -9.26 0.26
C ALA A 43 11.48 -8.02 -0.60
N LEU A 44 10.58 -7.03 -0.61
CA LEU A 44 10.79 -5.75 -1.28
C LEU A 44 11.98 -4.99 -0.68
N ALA A 45 12.06 -4.89 0.65
CA ALA A 45 13.18 -4.23 1.33
C ALA A 45 14.52 -4.93 1.09
N SER A 46 14.50 -6.27 0.98
CA SER A 46 15.71 -7.07 0.69
C SER A 46 16.33 -6.79 -0.68
N THR A 47 15.63 -6.05 -1.56
CA THR A 47 16.21 -5.58 -2.83
C THR A 47 17.19 -4.40 -2.67
N TRP A 48 17.08 -3.64 -1.57
CA TRP A 48 17.83 -2.40 -1.35
C TRP A 48 17.74 -1.40 -2.52
N ASN A 49 16.65 -1.45 -3.29
CA ASN A 49 16.51 -0.72 -4.54
C ASN A 49 15.30 0.23 -4.52
N PRO A 50 15.45 1.48 -4.02
CA PRO A 50 14.38 2.47 -4.00
C PRO A 50 13.74 2.74 -5.37
N ASP A 51 14.51 2.72 -6.45
CA ASP A 51 13.98 3.01 -7.79
C ASP A 51 13.00 1.91 -8.24
N LEU A 52 13.34 0.64 -7.97
CA LEU A 52 12.43 -0.49 -8.18
C LEU A 52 11.17 -0.36 -7.32
N ILE A 53 11.31 0.03 -6.05
CA ILE A 53 10.16 0.20 -5.15
C ILE A 53 9.24 1.35 -5.60
N SER A 54 9.80 2.42 -6.17
CA SER A 54 9.00 3.49 -6.78
C SER A 54 8.18 2.98 -7.97
N GLN A 55 8.74 2.09 -8.80
CA GLN A 55 8.00 1.46 -9.90
C GLN A 55 6.88 0.55 -9.39
N VAL A 56 7.15 -0.22 -8.33
CA VAL A 56 6.11 -1.02 -7.64
C VAL A 56 4.99 -0.12 -7.11
N GLY A 57 5.32 1.01 -6.47
CA GLY A 57 4.34 1.98 -6.01
C GLY A 57 3.47 2.55 -7.14
N GLN A 58 4.06 2.85 -8.29
CA GLN A 58 3.31 3.32 -9.48
C GLN A 58 2.36 2.25 -10.03
N ALA A 59 2.83 1.00 -10.12
CA ALA A 59 1.99 -0.11 -10.58
C ALA A 59 0.83 -0.39 -9.60
N LEU A 60 1.09 -0.32 -8.30
CA LEU A 60 0.06 -0.43 -7.27
C LEU A 60 -1.00 0.68 -7.39
N ALA A 61 -0.60 1.91 -7.70
CA ALA A 61 -1.56 2.99 -7.88
C ALA A 61 -2.52 2.72 -9.04
N GLN A 62 -2.03 2.12 -10.13
CA GLN A 62 -2.89 1.70 -11.24
C GLN A 62 -3.92 0.67 -10.78
N GLU A 63 -3.52 -0.31 -9.97
CA GLU A 63 -4.48 -1.29 -9.43
C GLU A 63 -5.50 -0.66 -8.48
N VAL A 64 -5.11 0.36 -7.71
CA VAL A 64 -6.05 1.11 -6.86
C VAL A 64 -7.09 1.84 -7.71
N HIS A 65 -6.68 2.47 -8.81
CA HIS A 65 -7.58 3.06 -9.79
C HIS A 65 -8.54 2.02 -10.37
N ASP A 66 -8.04 0.83 -10.74
CA ASP A 66 -8.86 -0.26 -11.27
C ASP A 66 -9.91 -0.77 -10.27
N LYS A 67 -9.67 -0.61 -8.95
CA LYS A 67 -10.66 -0.91 -7.89
C LYS A 67 -11.63 0.25 -7.59
N GLY A 68 -11.48 1.38 -8.29
CA GLY A 68 -12.22 2.61 -8.03
C GLY A 68 -11.93 3.19 -6.63
N ALA A 69 -10.75 2.88 -6.08
CA ALA A 69 -10.31 3.37 -4.78
C ALA A 69 -9.44 4.61 -4.94
N HIS A 70 -9.31 5.37 -3.86
CA HIS A 70 -8.60 6.65 -3.80
C HIS A 70 -7.41 6.59 -2.84
N VAL A 71 -7.46 5.65 -1.89
CA VAL A 71 -6.46 5.48 -0.84
C VAL A 71 -6.05 4.01 -0.76
N LEU A 72 -4.76 3.74 -0.77
CA LEU A 72 -4.20 2.43 -0.45
C LEU A 72 -3.79 2.40 1.02
N LEU A 73 -4.26 1.40 1.77
CA LEU A 73 -3.92 1.23 3.18
C LEU A 73 -2.55 0.56 3.32
N GLY A 74 -1.49 1.36 3.08
CA GLY A 74 -0.10 0.95 3.19
C GLY A 74 0.85 2.13 2.98
N PRO A 75 2.17 1.89 3.01
CA PRO A 75 2.81 0.63 3.37
C PRO A 75 2.80 0.38 4.89
N THR A 76 3.12 -0.86 5.33
CA THR A 76 3.34 -1.14 6.75
C THR A 76 4.80 -0.87 7.13
N VAL A 77 5.02 0.02 8.10
CA VAL A 77 6.35 0.53 8.47
C VAL A 77 6.77 0.23 9.91
N ASN A 78 6.11 -0.73 10.57
CA ASN A 78 6.50 -1.14 11.91
C ASN A 78 7.88 -1.81 11.90
N MET A 79 8.63 -1.64 12.98
CA MET A 79 9.97 -2.21 13.12
C MET A 79 9.92 -3.66 13.58
N HIS A 80 10.79 -4.51 13.00
CA HIS A 80 10.99 -5.89 13.46
C HIS A 80 11.76 -5.94 14.78
N ARG A 81 11.13 -5.54 15.89
CA ARG A 81 11.76 -5.61 17.22
C ARG A 81 12.02 -7.06 17.67
N SER A 82 11.16 -7.97 17.26
CA SER A 82 11.23 -9.40 17.57
C SER A 82 10.89 -10.19 16.33
N PRO A 83 11.59 -11.30 16.05
CA PRO A 83 11.28 -12.17 14.90
C PRO A 83 9.91 -12.86 15.05
N LEU A 84 9.32 -12.89 16.25
CA LEU A 84 8.07 -13.59 16.54
C LEU A 84 6.80 -12.81 16.14
N ASN A 85 6.92 -11.55 15.71
CA ASN A 85 5.75 -10.77 15.32
C ASN A 85 5.16 -11.29 14.00
N GLY A 86 3.90 -11.71 14.04
CA GLY A 86 3.19 -12.31 12.89
C GLY A 86 3.00 -11.40 11.68
N ARG A 87 3.21 -10.09 11.82
CA ARG A 87 3.14 -9.11 10.71
C ARG A 87 4.51 -8.62 10.22
N ASN A 88 5.61 -9.23 10.67
CA ASN A 88 6.93 -8.86 10.14
C ASN A 88 7.04 -9.07 8.62
N SER A 89 6.31 -10.02 8.03
CA SER A 89 6.36 -10.26 6.59
C SER A 89 5.92 -9.04 5.76
N GLU A 90 4.92 -8.30 6.21
CA GLU A 90 4.40 -7.10 5.52
C GLU A 90 5.17 -5.82 5.85
N CYS A 91 6.02 -5.84 6.89
CA CYS A 91 6.91 -4.73 7.26
C CYS A 91 8.25 -4.84 6.51
N TYR A 92 9.08 -3.79 6.56
CA TYR A 92 10.30 -3.71 5.76
C TYR A 92 11.55 -4.29 6.43
N SER A 93 11.93 -3.79 7.61
CA SER A 93 13.19 -4.15 8.25
C SER A 93 13.20 -3.89 9.77
N GLU A 94 14.17 -4.48 10.46
CA GLU A 94 14.59 -4.06 11.81
C GLU A 94 15.42 -2.76 11.81
N ASP A 95 15.98 -2.38 10.65
CA ASP A 95 16.78 -1.17 10.49
C ASP A 95 15.92 0.03 10.05
N PRO A 96 15.88 1.13 10.83
CA PRO A 96 15.03 2.27 10.51
C PRO A 96 15.48 3.02 9.26
N TYR A 97 16.77 2.99 8.91
CA TYR A 97 17.28 3.65 7.71
C TYR A 97 16.74 2.95 6.46
N LEU A 98 16.90 1.63 6.33
CA LEU A 98 16.35 0.85 5.23
C LEU A 98 14.83 0.99 5.14
N THR A 99 14.12 0.83 6.26
CA THR A 99 12.66 0.99 6.33
C THR A 99 12.23 2.36 5.78
N SER A 100 12.93 3.44 6.17
CA SER A 100 12.61 4.79 5.68
C SER A 100 12.84 4.95 4.17
N ARG A 101 13.97 4.44 3.65
CA ARG A 101 14.32 4.57 2.24
C ARG A 101 13.33 3.85 1.33
N ILE A 102 12.90 2.66 1.75
CA ILE A 102 11.94 1.83 1.01
C ILE A 102 10.53 2.42 1.11
N ALA A 103 10.09 2.80 2.30
CA ALA A 103 8.76 3.39 2.50
C ALA A 103 8.58 4.70 1.72
N VAL A 104 9.57 5.59 1.74
CA VAL A 104 9.50 6.87 0.99
C VAL A 104 9.42 6.63 -0.51
N ALA A 105 10.18 5.66 -1.04
CA ALA A 105 10.12 5.34 -2.46
C ALA A 105 8.75 4.77 -2.87
N TYR A 106 8.21 3.86 -2.05
CA TYR A 106 6.88 3.28 -2.25
C TYR A 106 5.81 4.37 -2.28
N ILE A 107 5.79 5.23 -1.26
CA ILE A 107 4.80 6.31 -1.10
C ILE A 107 4.91 7.31 -2.25
N LYS A 108 6.13 7.73 -2.63
CA LYS A 108 6.32 8.65 -3.75
C LYS A 108 5.87 8.03 -5.08
N GLY A 109 6.17 6.76 -5.31
CA GLY A 109 5.69 6.04 -6.48
C GLY A 109 4.17 6.03 -6.55
N LEU A 110 3.51 5.63 -5.47
CA LEU A 110 2.05 5.59 -5.35
C LEU A 110 1.42 6.99 -5.57
N GLN A 111 1.89 7.98 -4.82
CA GLN A 111 1.35 9.34 -4.85
C GLN A 111 1.64 10.10 -6.15
N SER A 112 2.67 9.71 -6.92
CA SER A 112 2.94 10.27 -8.25
C SER A 112 1.79 10.02 -9.25
N GLN A 113 0.93 9.04 -8.97
CA GLN A 113 -0.23 8.68 -9.79
C GLN A 113 -1.57 9.15 -9.18
N GLY A 114 -1.54 10.07 -8.22
CA GLY A 114 -2.74 10.67 -7.61
C GLY A 114 -3.49 9.79 -6.62
N ILE A 115 -2.88 8.67 -6.18
CA ILE A 115 -3.41 7.82 -5.10
C ILE A 115 -2.80 8.23 -3.76
N SER A 116 -3.62 8.30 -2.72
CA SER A 116 -3.15 8.57 -1.36
C SER A 116 -2.73 7.31 -0.61
#